data_AF-A0A8T3WHV6-F1
#
_entry.id   AF-A0A8T3WHV6-F1
#
_cell.length_a   1.000
_cell.length_b   1.000
_cell.length_c   1.000
_cell.angle_alpha   90.00
_cell.angle_beta   90.00
_cell.angle_gamma   90.00
#
_symmetry.space_group_name_H-M   'P 1'
#
loop_
_entity.id
_entity.type
_entity.pdbx_description
1 polymer ?
#
loop_
_entity_poly.entity_id
_entity_poly.type
_entity_poly.pdbx_seq_one_letter_code
_entity_poly.pdbx_strand_id
1 'polypeptide(L)'
;MAERVLIGTNEVIDFCKSKKCGYYPAATNSLPHYADFVNRFLTEKAERDLPRAQLDGNVNAANLEHLVEIGGLLKIKEGMMTEIYYAKPEQSMVRVEGDKVVSYGGVPFFPINYFEQGGDIIDWHSHPDGEGNLSDGDVEHMIKTFTPVKMLKEMGYPVGELYFVLYLPHKRNSVWFVPKKIEQ
;
A
#
# COMPACT_ATOMS: atom_id res chain seq x y z
N MET A 1 26.47 1.28 0.98
CA MET A 1 25.01 1.25 1.19
C MET A 1 24.46 2.50 0.53
N ALA A 2 23.69 2.37 -0.54
CA ALA A 2 23.11 3.52 -1.23
C ALA A 2 21.87 3.98 -0.46
N GLU A 3 21.86 5.24 0.00
CA GLU A 3 20.62 5.89 0.42
C GLU A 3 19.67 5.91 -0.78
N ARG A 4 18.64 5.06 -0.73
CA ARG A 4 17.47 5.26 -1.58
C ARG A 4 16.71 6.45 -0.99
N VAL A 5 17.12 7.64 -1.39
CA VAL A 5 16.32 8.84 -1.16
C VAL A 5 15.02 8.63 -1.93
N LEU A 6 13.94 8.33 -1.21
CA LEU A 6 12.58 8.43 -1.75
C LEU A 6 12.31 9.91 -2.02
N ILE A 7 12.58 10.30 -3.27
CA ILE A 7 12.03 11.53 -3.86
C ILE A 7 10.52 11.47 -3.60
N GLY A 8 9.98 12.48 -2.93
CA GLY A 8 8.56 12.53 -2.54
C GLY A 8 8.29 12.53 -1.03
N THR A 9 9.27 12.27 -0.15
CA THR A 9 9.01 12.28 1.30
C THR A 9 8.59 13.68 1.79
N ASN A 10 9.25 14.75 1.32
CA ASN A 10 8.88 16.13 1.68
C ASN A 10 7.54 16.54 1.06
N GLU A 11 7.29 16.16 -0.20
CA GLU A 11 6.03 16.46 -0.88
C GLU A 11 4.84 15.77 -0.19
N VAL A 12 5.00 14.51 0.21
CA VAL A 12 4.01 13.75 1.00
C VAL A 12 3.79 14.40 2.36
N ILE A 13 4.86 14.81 3.07
CA ILE A 13 4.75 15.52 4.35
C ILE A 13 3.98 16.84 4.17
N ASP A 14 4.32 17.62 3.14
CA ASP A 14 3.69 18.91 2.87
C ASP A 14 2.23 18.75 2.44
N PHE A 15 1.92 17.74 1.63
CA PHE A 15 0.56 17.34 1.33
C PHE A 15 -0.20 17.02 2.62
N CYS A 16 0.34 16.15 3.48
CA CYS A 16 -0.29 15.79 4.75
C CYS A 16 -0.47 16.99 5.70
N LYS A 17 0.48 17.93 5.72
CA LYS A 17 0.36 19.19 6.47
C LYS A 17 -0.79 20.04 5.92
N SER A 18 -0.88 20.19 4.60
CA SER A 18 -1.94 20.97 3.94
C SER A 18 -3.34 20.39 4.20
N LYS A 19 -3.44 19.06 4.25
CA LYS A 19 -4.67 18.30 4.52
C LYS A 19 -4.92 18.04 6.02
N LYS A 20 -4.03 18.52 6.90
CA LYS A 20 -4.11 18.35 8.37
C LYS A 20 -4.23 16.89 8.82
N CYS A 21 -3.51 15.98 8.17
CA CYS A 21 -3.62 14.53 8.42
C CYS A 21 -3.04 14.08 9.76
N GLY A 22 -2.13 14.87 10.35
CA GLY A 22 -1.41 14.54 11.59
C GLY A 22 -0.35 13.43 11.46
N TYR A 23 -0.41 12.62 10.41
CA TYR A 23 0.50 11.52 10.10
C TYR A 23 0.83 11.47 8.60
N TYR A 24 1.96 10.87 8.25
CA TYR A 24 2.41 10.62 6.88
C TYR A 24 3.03 9.21 6.75
N PRO A 25 2.96 8.57 5.58
CA PRO A 25 3.65 7.31 5.33
C PRO A 25 5.15 7.58 5.21
N ALA A 26 5.94 6.89 6.04
CA ALA A 26 7.39 6.94 5.95
C ALA A 26 7.94 5.57 5.62
N ALA A 27 8.86 5.50 4.67
CA ALA A 27 9.54 4.23 4.40
C ALA A 27 10.25 3.72 5.64
N THR A 28 10.14 2.40 5.86
CA THR A 28 10.81 1.75 6.97
C THR A 28 12.09 1.06 6.51
N ASN A 29 13.18 1.27 7.25
CA ASN A 29 14.44 0.54 7.09
C ASN A 29 14.47 -0.75 7.92
N SER A 30 13.49 -0.94 8.81
CA SER A 30 13.35 -2.13 9.65
C SER A 30 12.11 -2.87 9.20
N LEU A 31 12.30 -3.87 8.33
CA LEU A 31 11.22 -4.73 7.89
C LEU A 31 10.85 -5.72 9.00
N PRO A 32 9.56 -6.05 9.16
CA PRO A 32 9.15 -7.12 10.06
C PRO A 32 9.70 -8.47 9.60
N HIS A 33 9.90 -9.41 10.53
CA HIS A 33 10.48 -10.74 10.24
C HIS A 33 9.68 -11.57 9.21
N TYR A 34 8.41 -11.22 8.99
CA TYR A 34 7.52 -11.87 8.03
C TYR A 34 7.50 -11.19 6.65
N ALA A 35 8.27 -10.12 6.42
CA ALA A 35 8.22 -9.33 5.18
C ALA A 35 8.54 -10.15 3.92
N ASP A 36 9.52 -11.06 3.99
CA ASP A 36 9.90 -11.92 2.86
C ASP A 36 8.78 -12.86 2.44
N PHE A 37 8.05 -13.38 3.43
CA PHE A 37 6.90 -14.25 3.20
C PHE A 37 5.72 -13.48 2.61
N VAL A 38 5.46 -12.26 3.09
CA VAL A 38 4.45 -11.37 2.51
C VAL A 38 4.80 -11.05 1.06
N ASN A 39 6.05 -10.67 0.77
CA ASN A 39 6.48 -10.38 -0.60
C ASN A 39 6.28 -11.57 -1.55
N ARG A 40 6.55 -12.80 -1.07
CA ARG A 40 6.30 -14.03 -1.84
C ARG A 40 4.82 -14.20 -2.16
N PHE A 41 3.95 -14.06 -1.15
CA PHE A 41 2.51 -14.13 -1.35
C PHE A 41 2.02 -13.08 -2.36
N LEU A 42 2.49 -11.84 -2.26
CA LEU A 42 2.16 -10.77 -3.19
C LEU A 42 2.66 -11.07 -4.60
N THR A 43 3.83 -11.68 -4.72
CA THR A 43 4.38 -12.13 -6.01
C THR A 43 3.50 -13.19 -6.65
N GLU A 44 3.17 -14.26 -5.93
CA GLU A 44 2.31 -15.33 -6.42
C GLU A 44 0.91 -14.83 -6.81
N LYS A 45 0.36 -13.89 -6.01
CA LYS A 45 -0.93 -13.27 -6.28
C LYS A 45 -0.87 -12.37 -7.52
N ALA A 46 0.16 -11.57 -7.68
CA ALA A 46 0.37 -10.75 -8.87
C ALA A 46 0.58 -11.59 -10.14
N GLU A 47 1.32 -12.70 -10.06
CA GLU A 47 1.54 -13.59 -11.20
C GLU A 47 0.25 -14.29 -11.68
N ARG A 48 -0.72 -14.48 -10.77
CA ARG A 48 -2.03 -15.03 -11.10
C ARG A 48 -2.98 -13.98 -11.67
N ASP A 49 -3.01 -12.78 -11.07
CA ASP A 49 -4.12 -11.85 -11.24
C ASP A 49 -3.76 -10.63 -12.11
N LEU A 50 -2.48 -10.33 -12.32
CA LEU A 50 -2.05 -9.22 -13.18
C LEU A 50 -1.77 -9.66 -14.63
N PRO A 51 -2.10 -8.80 -15.61
CA PRO A 51 -1.66 -8.94 -16.99
C PRO A 51 -0.15 -9.11 -17.11
N ARG A 52 0.25 -10.04 -17.98
CA ARG A 52 1.67 -10.39 -18.18
C ARG A 52 2.54 -9.18 -18.55
N ALA A 53 1.99 -8.23 -19.31
CA ALA A 53 2.68 -7.00 -19.69
C ALA A 53 3.14 -6.16 -18.48
N GLN A 54 2.34 -6.09 -17.40
CA GLN A 54 2.72 -5.39 -16.16
C GLN A 54 3.84 -6.12 -15.40
N LEU A 55 3.85 -7.46 -15.43
CA LEU A 55 4.89 -8.28 -14.80
C LEU A 55 6.23 -8.23 -15.53
N ASP A 56 6.21 -7.94 -16.83
CA ASP A 56 7.39 -7.84 -17.68
C ASP A 56 7.90 -6.40 -17.82
N GLY A 57 7.21 -5.41 -17.22
CA GLY A 57 7.57 -3.99 -17.31
C GLY A 57 7.30 -3.36 -18.67
N ASN A 58 6.51 -4.02 -19.51
CA ASN A 58 6.13 -3.53 -20.84
C ASN A 58 4.85 -2.69 -20.77
N VAL A 59 4.82 -1.75 -19.83
CA VAL A 59 3.71 -0.82 -19.63
C VAL A 59 3.94 0.40 -20.49
N ASN A 60 3.01 0.69 -21.41
CA ASN A 60 3.03 1.92 -22.19
C ASN A 60 1.69 2.66 -22.05
N ALA A 61 1.73 3.99 -22.21
CA ALA A 61 0.54 4.83 -22.16
C ALA A 61 -0.44 4.57 -23.33
N ALA A 62 -0.04 3.79 -24.34
CA ALA A 62 -0.90 3.41 -25.45
C ALA A 62 -1.82 2.22 -25.13
N ASN A 63 -1.50 1.40 -24.11
CA ASN A 63 -2.19 0.16 -23.77
C ASN A 63 -2.76 0.19 -22.34
N LEU A 64 -3.35 1.32 -21.95
CA LEU A 64 -3.89 1.55 -20.59
C LEU A 64 -5.03 0.61 -20.23
N GLU A 65 -5.75 0.11 -21.22
CA GLU A 65 -6.75 -0.95 -21.08
C GLU A 65 -6.18 -2.26 -20.50
N HIS A 66 -4.85 -2.42 -20.45
CA HIS A 66 -4.19 -3.58 -19.86
C HIS A 66 -3.56 -3.28 -18.50
N LEU A 67 -3.74 -2.08 -17.95
CA LEU A 67 -3.31 -1.77 -16.60
C LEU A 67 -4.46 -1.98 -15.63
N VAL A 68 -4.21 -2.88 -14.69
CA VAL A 68 -5.09 -3.12 -13.57
C VAL A 68 -4.30 -3.03 -12.28
N GLU A 69 -5.04 -2.73 -11.22
CA GLU A 69 -4.52 -2.74 -9.87
C GLU A 69 -5.20 -3.83 -9.07
N ILE A 70 -4.41 -4.48 -8.24
CA ILE A 70 -4.89 -5.40 -7.22
C ILE A 70 -4.40 -4.92 -5.87
N GLY A 71 -5.15 -5.21 -4.83
CA GLY A 71 -4.76 -4.85 -3.47
C GLY A 71 -5.57 -5.58 -2.43
N GLY A 72 -5.33 -5.29 -1.18
CA GLY A 72 -6.03 -5.96 -0.10
C GLY A 72 -5.54 -5.58 1.28
N LEU A 73 -6.17 -6.23 2.26
CA LEU A 73 -5.73 -6.20 3.65
C LEU A 73 -5.29 -7.60 4.07
N LEU A 74 -4.09 -7.69 4.62
CA LEU A 74 -3.59 -8.89 5.28
C LEU A 74 -3.50 -8.64 6.79
N LYS A 75 -3.68 -9.70 7.56
CA LYS A 75 -3.42 -9.72 9.00
C LYS A 75 -2.38 -10.77 9.31
N ILE A 76 -1.39 -10.40 10.13
CA ILE A 76 -0.39 -11.31 10.68
C ILE A 76 -0.64 -11.45 12.18
N LYS A 77 -0.99 -12.66 12.61
CA LYS A 77 -1.17 -12.98 14.04
C LYS A 77 -0.52 -14.32 14.34
N GLU A 78 0.37 -14.34 15.33
CA GLU A 78 1.07 -15.57 15.77
C GLU A 78 1.77 -16.31 14.61
N GLY A 79 2.36 -15.55 13.68
CA GLY A 79 3.05 -16.09 12.51
C GLY A 79 2.12 -16.57 11.39
N MET A 80 0.80 -16.50 11.57
CA MET A 80 -0.17 -16.83 10.53
C MET A 80 -0.63 -15.59 9.77
N MET A 81 -0.69 -15.69 8.45
CA MET A 81 -1.29 -14.66 7.60
C MET A 81 -2.72 -15.03 7.23
N THR A 82 -3.59 -14.04 7.28
CA THR A 82 -4.96 -14.13 6.78
C THR A 82 -5.22 -12.97 5.83
N GLU A 83 -5.68 -13.25 4.62
CA GLU A 83 -6.22 -12.23 3.73
C GLU A 83 -7.63 -11.87 4.20
N ILE A 84 -7.78 -10.64 4.72
CA ILE A 84 -9.06 -10.13 5.23
C ILE A 84 -9.91 -9.61 4.08
N TYR A 85 -9.27 -8.93 3.14
CA TYR A 85 -9.92 -8.30 2.00
C TYR A 85 -9.02 -8.39 0.78
N TYR A 86 -9.63 -8.55 -0.38
CA TYR A 86 -8.96 -8.53 -1.67
C TYR A 86 -9.78 -7.71 -2.67
N ALA A 87 -9.18 -6.65 -3.19
CA ALA A 87 -9.67 -5.92 -4.34
C ALA A 87 -9.26 -6.68 -5.60
N LYS A 88 -10.27 -7.14 -6.35
CA LYS A 88 -10.05 -7.82 -7.63
C LYS A 88 -9.49 -6.84 -8.65
N PRO A 89 -8.83 -7.34 -9.71
CA PRO A 89 -8.29 -6.49 -10.75
C PRO A 89 -9.40 -5.64 -11.39
N GLU A 90 -9.32 -4.32 -11.22
CA GLU A 90 -10.31 -3.39 -11.79
C GLU A 90 -9.60 -2.27 -12.55
N GLN A 91 -9.91 -2.15 -13.85
CA GLN A 91 -9.35 -1.11 -14.72
C GLN A 91 -9.73 0.31 -14.28
N SER A 92 -10.91 0.48 -13.68
CA SER A 92 -11.40 1.79 -13.23
C SER A 92 -10.54 2.43 -12.15
N MET A 93 -9.65 1.66 -11.51
CA MET A 93 -8.71 2.16 -10.51
C MET A 93 -7.45 2.76 -11.11
N VAL A 94 -7.23 2.65 -12.44
CA VAL A 94 -6.04 3.20 -13.10
C VAL A 94 -6.45 4.29 -14.09
N ARG A 95 -5.80 5.46 -14.02
CA ARG A 95 -5.93 6.54 -14.98
C ARG A 95 -4.58 7.02 -15.45
N VAL A 96 -4.55 7.78 -16.55
CA VAL A 96 -3.35 8.52 -16.96
C VAL A 96 -3.62 9.99 -16.88
N GLU A 97 -2.74 10.69 -16.18
CA GLU A 97 -2.71 12.14 -16.08
C GLU A 97 -1.39 12.65 -16.67
N GLY A 98 -1.45 13.13 -17.92
CA GLY A 98 -0.25 13.51 -18.66
C GLY A 98 0.57 12.28 -19.08
N ASP A 99 1.80 12.18 -18.58
CA ASP A 99 2.72 11.07 -18.78
C ASP A 99 2.77 10.09 -17.59
N LYS A 100 1.94 10.30 -16.56
CA LYS A 100 1.91 9.49 -15.34
C LYS A 100 0.70 8.58 -15.28
N VAL A 101 0.92 7.35 -14.82
CA VAL A 101 -0.16 6.44 -14.43
C VAL A 101 -0.53 6.77 -12.98
N VAL A 102 -1.78 7.14 -12.75
CA VAL A 102 -2.31 7.48 -11.44
C VAL A 102 -3.29 6.40 -11.00
N SER A 103 -3.04 5.84 -9.81
CA SER A 103 -3.99 4.98 -9.12
C SER A 103 -5.03 5.81 -8.38
N TYR A 104 -6.29 5.42 -8.55
CA TYR A 104 -7.38 5.80 -7.67
C TYR A 104 -7.91 4.52 -7.04
N GLY A 105 -7.22 4.04 -6.00
CA GLY A 105 -7.72 2.98 -5.14
C GLY A 105 -9.14 3.30 -4.68
N GLY A 106 -10.13 2.64 -5.30
CA GLY A 106 -11.53 2.69 -4.88
C GLY A 106 -11.66 1.90 -3.61
N VAL A 107 -11.38 2.51 -2.46
CA VAL A 107 -11.22 1.75 -1.23
C VAL A 107 -12.55 1.63 -0.50
N PRO A 108 -13.01 0.40 -0.21
CA PRO A 108 -14.17 0.22 0.63
C PRO A 108 -13.85 0.65 2.07
N PHE A 109 -14.83 1.24 2.75
CA PHE A 109 -14.75 1.43 4.19
C PHE A 109 -14.51 0.08 4.88
N PHE A 110 -13.38 -0.08 5.57
CA PHE A 110 -13.06 -1.30 6.29
C PHE A 110 -13.77 -1.29 7.65
N PRO A 111 -14.69 -2.24 7.90
CA PRO A 111 -15.37 -2.30 9.17
C PRO A 111 -14.39 -2.62 10.31
N ILE A 112 -14.62 -2.00 11.47
CA ILE A 112 -13.74 -2.04 12.65
C ILE A 112 -13.40 -3.48 13.08
N ASN A 113 -14.35 -4.40 12.93
CA ASN A 113 -14.20 -5.81 13.28
C ASN A 113 -13.08 -6.54 12.52
N TYR A 114 -12.57 -5.98 11.41
CA TYR A 114 -11.40 -6.52 10.69
C TYR A 114 -10.10 -6.38 11.51
N PHE A 115 -10.05 -5.39 12.40
CA PHE A 115 -8.86 -5.02 13.16
C PHE A 115 -8.93 -5.47 14.64
N GLU A 116 -10.13 -5.69 15.19
CA GLU A 116 -10.35 -6.00 16.62
C GLU A 116 -9.67 -7.29 17.12
N GLN A 117 -9.37 -8.24 16.23
CA GLN A 117 -8.83 -9.55 16.60
C GLN A 117 -7.32 -9.54 16.90
N GLY A 118 -6.69 -8.37 16.85
CA GLY A 118 -5.27 -8.15 17.09
C GLY A 118 -4.35 -8.69 16.00
N GLY A 119 -3.05 -8.44 16.15
CA GLY A 119 -2.03 -8.73 15.16
C GLY A 119 -1.70 -7.54 14.26
N ASP A 120 -0.65 -7.68 13.46
CA ASP A 120 -0.20 -6.65 12.53
C ASP A 120 -1.09 -6.62 11.29
N ILE A 121 -1.31 -5.44 10.74
CA ILE A 121 -2.16 -5.20 9.57
C ILE A 121 -1.26 -4.72 8.43
N ILE A 122 -1.49 -5.28 7.25
CA ILE A 122 -0.78 -4.92 6.03
C ILE A 122 -1.80 -4.49 5.00
N ASP A 123 -1.85 -3.20 4.74
CA ASP A 123 -2.60 -2.61 3.64
C ASP A 123 -1.70 -2.55 2.42
N TRP A 124 -2.08 -3.21 1.34
CA TRP A 124 -1.21 -3.37 0.18
C TRP A 124 -1.96 -3.17 -1.13
N HIS A 125 -1.24 -2.71 -2.15
CA HIS A 125 -1.69 -2.73 -3.53
C HIS A 125 -0.51 -2.81 -4.50
N SER A 126 -0.77 -3.16 -5.76
CA SER A 126 0.23 -3.24 -6.82
C SER A 126 0.36 -1.90 -7.53
N HIS A 127 1.56 -1.33 -7.66
CA HIS A 127 1.74 -0.12 -8.45
C HIS A 127 2.05 -0.47 -9.92
N PRO A 128 1.17 -0.14 -10.89
CA PRO A 128 1.25 -0.64 -12.26
C PRO A 128 2.41 -0.04 -13.07
N ASP A 129 2.83 1.18 -12.78
CA ASP A 129 3.97 1.83 -13.47
C ASP A 129 5.35 1.33 -13.00
N GLY A 130 5.40 0.58 -11.90
CA GLY A 130 6.64 0.07 -11.33
C GLY A 130 7.49 1.06 -10.51
N GLU A 131 6.97 2.24 -10.22
CA GLU A 131 7.60 3.19 -9.32
C GLU A 131 7.26 2.87 -7.86
N GLY A 132 8.25 3.05 -6.96
CA GLY A 132 8.07 2.83 -5.52
C GLY A 132 7.64 4.09 -4.76
N ASN A 133 7.08 5.05 -5.48
CA ASN A 133 6.70 6.36 -4.97
C ASN A 133 5.21 6.33 -4.60
N LEU A 134 4.83 7.10 -3.58
CA LEU A 134 3.44 7.25 -3.19
C LEU A 134 2.80 8.42 -3.95
N SER A 135 1.59 8.21 -4.46
CA SER A 135 0.72 9.25 -4.98
C SER A 135 -0.08 9.93 -3.86
N ASP A 136 -0.68 11.09 -4.15
CA ASP A 136 -1.64 11.74 -3.24
C ASP A 136 -2.81 10.79 -2.89
N GLY A 137 -3.23 9.96 -3.86
CA GLY A 137 -4.27 8.95 -3.67
C GLY A 137 -3.87 7.88 -2.65
N ASP A 138 -2.60 7.45 -2.67
CA ASP A 138 -2.07 6.48 -1.71
C ASP A 138 -2.02 7.06 -0.30
N VAL A 139 -1.67 8.34 -0.17
CA VAL A 139 -1.67 9.05 1.11
C VAL A 139 -3.09 9.19 1.65
N GLU A 140 -4.06 9.56 0.80
CA GLU A 140 -5.47 9.64 1.21
C GLU A 140 -6.05 8.27 1.59
N HIS A 141 -5.69 7.22 0.86
CA HIS A 141 -6.02 5.83 1.19
C HIS A 141 -5.44 5.44 2.55
N MET A 142 -4.15 5.71 2.76
CA MET A 142 -3.45 5.43 4.00
C MET A 142 -4.18 6.00 5.22
N ILE A 143 -4.63 7.26 5.12
CA ILE A 143 -5.34 7.94 6.22
C ILE A 143 -6.67 7.24 6.55
N LYS A 144 -7.39 6.76 5.52
CA LYS A 144 -8.66 6.04 5.71
C LYS A 144 -8.47 4.71 6.43
N THR A 145 -7.40 3.98 6.13
CA THR A 145 -7.08 2.72 6.84
C THR A 145 -6.48 2.98 8.23
N PHE A 146 -5.64 4.00 8.37
CA PHE A 146 -4.96 4.31 9.64
C PHE A 146 -5.92 4.81 10.72
N THR A 147 -6.93 5.60 10.37
CA THR A 147 -7.89 6.18 11.33
C THR A 147 -8.56 5.13 12.23
N PRO A 148 -9.21 4.07 11.70
CA PRO A 148 -9.83 3.04 12.56
C PRO A 148 -8.79 2.27 13.38
N VAL A 149 -7.61 1.97 12.83
CA VAL A 149 -6.52 1.28 13.55
C VAL A 149 -6.05 2.12 14.75
N LYS A 150 -5.86 3.43 14.55
CA LYS A 150 -5.48 4.36 15.61
C LYS A 150 -6.54 4.43 16.70
N MET A 151 -7.81 4.57 16.32
CA MET A 151 -8.93 4.60 17.29
C MET A 151 -8.95 3.34 18.15
N LEU A 152 -8.77 2.16 17.55
CA LEU A 152 -8.72 0.89 18.28
C LEU A 152 -7.53 0.81 19.23
N LYS A 153 -6.34 1.25 18.81
CA LYS A 153 -5.16 1.34 19.70
C LYS A 153 -5.44 2.26 20.90
N GLU A 154 -6.05 3.42 20.67
CA GLU A 154 -6.42 4.38 21.73
C GLU A 154 -7.50 3.84 22.69
N MET A 155 -8.38 2.95 22.20
CA MET A 155 -9.37 2.25 23.00
C MET A 155 -8.81 1.03 23.75
N GLY A 156 -7.51 0.72 23.59
CA GLY A 156 -6.84 -0.40 24.26
C GLY A 156 -7.06 -1.77 23.61
N TYR A 157 -7.53 -1.82 22.37
CA TYR A 157 -7.58 -3.07 21.62
C TYR A 157 -6.16 -3.52 21.23
N PRO A 158 -5.89 -4.83 21.18
CA PRO A 158 -4.55 -5.38 20.94
C PRO A 158 -4.17 -5.35 19.45
N VAL A 159 -4.38 -4.23 18.77
CA VAL A 159 -4.02 -4.06 17.36
C VAL A 159 -2.51 -3.85 17.25
N GLY A 160 -1.85 -4.65 16.40
CA GLY A 160 -0.43 -4.57 16.12
C GLY A 160 -0.06 -3.37 15.25
N GLU A 161 1.08 -3.44 14.57
CA GLU A 161 1.51 -2.38 13.67
C GLU A 161 0.76 -2.38 12.34
N LEU A 162 0.57 -1.19 11.79
CA LEU A 162 0.00 -1.00 10.46
C LEU A 162 1.12 -0.71 9.47
N TYR A 163 1.21 -1.54 8.44
CA TYR A 163 2.12 -1.40 7.33
C TYR A 163 1.34 -1.06 6.06
N PHE A 164 1.88 -0.12 5.29
CA PHE A 164 1.42 0.15 3.93
C PHE A 164 2.46 -0.40 2.95
N VAL A 165 2.02 -1.17 1.97
CA VAL A 165 2.92 -1.91 1.10
C VAL A 165 2.57 -1.67 -0.37
N LEU A 166 3.51 -1.07 -1.08
CA LEU A 166 3.46 -0.99 -2.55
C LEU A 166 4.18 -2.20 -3.13
N TYR A 167 3.45 -3.07 -3.82
CA TYR A 167 4.05 -4.17 -4.57
C TYR A 167 4.38 -3.71 -5.99
N LEU A 168 5.61 -3.94 -6.45
CA LEU A 168 6.12 -3.52 -7.75
C LEU A 168 6.22 -4.74 -8.69
N PRO A 169 5.24 -4.98 -9.59
CA PRO A 169 5.12 -6.25 -10.29
C PRO A 169 6.33 -6.62 -11.15
N HIS A 170 6.82 -5.69 -11.96
CA HIS A 170 8.02 -5.88 -12.81
C HIS A 170 9.31 -6.17 -11.99
N LYS A 171 9.40 -5.68 -10.74
CA LYS A 171 10.54 -5.90 -9.84
C LYS A 171 10.36 -7.12 -8.92
N ARG A 172 9.14 -7.66 -8.80
CA ARG A 172 8.80 -8.75 -7.87
C ARG A 172 9.19 -8.45 -6.43
N ASN A 173 9.01 -7.20 -6.04
CA ASN A 173 9.44 -6.71 -4.73
C ASN A 173 8.47 -5.66 -4.20
N SER A 174 8.46 -5.49 -2.88
CA SER A 174 7.62 -4.57 -2.15
C SER A 174 8.41 -3.42 -1.54
N VAL A 175 7.80 -2.24 -1.51
CA VAL A 175 8.23 -1.08 -0.72
C VAL A 175 7.30 -0.94 0.47
N TRP A 176 7.87 -0.79 1.66
CA TRP A 176 7.14 -0.80 2.92
C TRP A 176 7.17 0.57 3.58
N PHE A 177 6.01 0.99 4.06
CA PHE A 177 5.81 2.24 4.76
C PHE A 177 5.11 2.00 6.08
N VAL A 178 5.40 2.85 7.05
CA VAL A 178 4.72 2.90 8.34
C VAL A 178 4.19 4.31 8.58
N PRO A 179 3.01 4.47 9.20
CA PRO A 179 2.51 5.80 9.53
C PRO A 179 3.40 6.43 10.62
N LYS A 180 3.95 7.62 10.33
CA LYS A 180 4.69 8.45 11.28
C LYS A 180 3.95 9.73 11.60
N LYS A 181 4.00 10.16 12.85
CA LYS A 181 3.42 11.42 13.29
C LYS A 181 4.17 12.59 12.64
N ILE A 182 3.43 13.63 12.24
CA ILE A 182 4.03 14.89 11.83
C ILE A 182 4.47 15.64 13.10
N GLU A 183 5.78 15.84 13.26
CA GLU A 183 6.33 16.70 14.30
C GLU A 183 6.04 18.17 13.95
N GLN A 184 5.55 18.93 14.93
CA GLN A 184 5.24 20.36 14.81
C GLN A 184 6.43 21.21 15.20
#